data_AF-A0A059LI22-F1
#
_entry.id   AF-A0A059LI22-F1
#
_cell.length_a   1.000
_cell.length_b   1.000
_cell.length_c   1.000
_cell.angle_alpha   90.00
_cell.angle_beta   90.00
_cell.angle_gamma   90.00
#
_symmetry.space_group_name_H-M   'P 1'
#
loop_
_entity.id
_entity.type
_entity.pdbx_description
1 polymer ?
#
loop_
_entity_poly.entity_id
_entity_poly.type
_entity_poly.pdbx_seq_one_letter_code
_entity_poly.pdbx_strand_id
1 'polypeptide(L)'
;DEAAALVAASKARGEEPRRAAQALAEFARTRAADPGHLSPFAYAAQQMGYRYFGGKMDDITVVVAYVVPEAGKTVEGEDKLVSKL
;
A
#
# COMPACT_ATOMS: atom_id res chain seq x y z
N ASP A 1 -8.31 6.32 1.60
CA ASP A 1 -7.70 5.36 2.54
C ASP A 1 -6.25 5.77 2.78
N GLU A 2 -5.85 5.95 4.04
CA GLU A 2 -4.49 6.37 4.45
C GLU A 2 -3.43 5.33 4.04
N ALA A 3 -3.76 4.03 4.13
CA ALA A 3 -2.84 2.95 3.77
C ALA A 3 -2.50 2.99 2.26
N ALA A 4 -3.53 3.13 1.43
CA ALA A 4 -3.37 3.23 -0.02
C ALA A 4 -2.56 4.48 -0.44
N ALA A 5 -2.83 5.62 0.21
CA ALA A 5 -2.11 6.86 -0.06
C ALA A 5 -0.60 6.75 0.25
N LEU A 6 -0.24 6.08 1.34
CA LEU A 6 1.16 5.85 1.73
C LEU A 6 1.91 4.99 0.70
N VAL A 7 1.30 3.90 0.23
CA VAL A 7 1.88 3.03 -0.80
C VAL A 7 1.98 3.77 -2.14
N ALA A 8 0.96 4.52 -2.52
CA ALA A 8 0.95 5.31 -3.75
C ALA A 8 2.07 6.38 -3.74
N ALA A 9 2.26 7.07 -2.62
CA ALA A 9 3.34 8.05 -2.48
C ALA A 9 4.72 7.40 -2.56
N SER A 10 4.90 6.22 -1.97
CA SER A 10 6.15 5.44 -2.04
C SER A 10 6.45 5.02 -3.48
N LYS A 11 5.45 4.50 -4.20
CA LYS A 11 5.56 4.20 -5.64
C LYS A 11 5.92 5.43 -6.47
N ALA A 12 5.29 6.58 -6.20
CA ALA A 12 5.56 7.83 -6.91
C ALA A 12 6.98 8.37 -6.67
N ARG A 13 7.58 8.07 -5.51
CA ARG A 13 9.00 8.37 -5.21
C ARG A 13 9.98 7.36 -5.84
N GLY A 14 9.49 6.34 -6.54
CA GLY A 14 10.32 5.27 -7.11
C GLY A 14 10.85 4.29 -6.06
N GLU A 15 10.23 4.22 -4.88
CA GLU A 15 10.66 3.29 -3.84
C GLU A 15 10.22 1.86 -4.17
N GLU A 16 11.13 0.91 -4.00
CA GLU A 16 10.86 -0.54 -4.14
C GLU A 16 9.65 -1.00 -3.30
N PRO A 17 8.88 -2.01 -3.76
CA PRO A 17 7.72 -2.53 -3.02
C PRO A 17 8.02 -2.92 -1.58
N ARG A 18 9.20 -3.47 -1.31
CA ARG A 18 9.65 -3.83 0.05
C ARG A 18 9.70 -2.60 0.98
N ARG A 19 10.13 -1.45 0.47
CA ARG A 19 10.22 -0.21 1.26
C ARG A 19 8.83 0.32 1.59
N ALA A 20 7.93 0.31 0.60
CA ALA A 20 6.53 0.66 0.81
C ALA A 20 5.85 -0.28 1.82
N ALA A 21 6.13 -1.59 1.76
CA ALA A 21 5.61 -2.56 2.73
C ALA A 21 6.08 -2.29 4.16
N GLN A 22 7.37 -1.99 4.34
CA GLN A 22 7.94 -1.63 5.64
C GLN A 22 7.30 -0.37 6.21
N ALA A 23 7.22 0.69 5.40
CA ALA A 23 6.61 1.95 5.81
C ALA A 23 5.12 1.78 6.18
N LEU A 24 4.38 0.97 5.42
CA LEU A 24 2.99 0.67 5.73
C LEU A 24 2.85 -0.16 7.00
N ALA A 25 3.74 -1.12 7.25
CA ALA A 25 3.73 -1.92 8.47
C ALA A 25 4.01 -1.06 9.72
N GLU A 26 5.00 -0.16 9.65
CA GLU A 26 5.33 0.79 10.72
C GLU A 26 4.16 1.76 10.99
N PHE A 27 3.54 2.26 9.93
CA PHE A 27 2.36 3.10 10.02
C PHE A 27 1.18 2.36 10.67
N ALA A 28 0.88 1.14 10.21
CA ALA A 28 -0.18 0.31 10.77
C ALA A 28 0.08 0.01 12.25
N ARG A 29 1.33 -0.30 12.65
CA ARG A 29 1.72 -0.51 14.05
C ARG A 29 1.49 0.73 14.91
N THR A 30 1.80 1.90 14.38
CA THR A 30 1.57 3.18 15.07
C THR A 30 0.08 3.41 15.31
N ARG A 31 -0.77 3.17 14.29
CA ARG A 31 -2.23 3.26 14.41
C ARG A 31 -2.81 2.21 15.35
N ALA A 32 -2.27 0.99 15.32
CA ALA A 32 -2.67 -0.10 16.19
C ALA A 32 -2.37 0.17 17.67
N ALA A 33 -1.28 0.90 17.96
CA ALA A 33 -0.88 1.29 19.31
C ALA A 33 -1.58 2.54 19.84
N ASP A 34 -2.22 3.33 18.97
CA ASP A 34 -2.82 4.61 19.34
C ASP A 34 -4.18 4.42 20.04
N PRO A 35 -4.29 4.70 21.35
CA PRO A 35 -5.54 4.51 22.10
C PRO A 35 -6.63 5.53 21.72
N GLY A 36 -6.27 6.65 21.08
CA GLY A 36 -7.21 7.67 20.63
C GLY A 36 -7.68 7.49 19.18
N HIS A 37 -7.05 6.60 18.42
CA HIS A 37 -7.40 6.38 17.02
C HIS A 37 -8.71 5.60 16.88
N LEU A 38 -9.69 6.14 16.15
CA LEU A 38 -10.86 5.36 15.74
C LEU A 38 -10.47 4.42 14.60
N SER A 39 -9.88 3.27 14.95
CA SER A 39 -9.49 2.25 13.98
C SER A 39 -10.72 1.65 13.27
N PRO A 40 -10.56 1.08 12.06
CA PRO A 40 -11.64 0.38 11.37
C PRO A 40 -12.28 -0.72 12.24
N PHE A 41 -11.47 -1.42 13.04
CA PHE A 41 -11.96 -2.40 14.01
C PHE A 41 -12.79 -1.75 15.12
N ALA A 42 -12.30 -0.68 15.73
CA ALA A 42 -13.03 0.04 16.79
C ALA A 42 -14.37 0.58 16.27
N TYR A 43 -14.37 1.17 15.07
CA TYR A 43 -15.57 1.65 14.41
C TYR A 43 -16.59 0.51 14.24
N ALA A 44 -16.19 -0.63 13.66
CA ALA A 44 -17.07 -1.78 13.48
C ALA A 44 -17.57 -2.36 14.82
N ALA A 45 -16.71 -2.44 15.84
CA ALA A 45 -17.09 -2.91 17.16
C ALA A 45 -18.15 -2.01 17.81
N GLN A 46 -18.01 -0.69 17.68
CA GLN A 46 -18.98 0.28 18.19
C GLN A 46 -20.33 0.18 17.47
N GLN A 47 -20.34 -0.06 16.15
CA GLN A 47 -21.60 -0.29 15.41
C GLN A 47 -22.35 -1.53 15.91
N MET A 48 -21.63 -2.50 16.47
CA MET A 48 -22.21 -3.72 17.07
C MET A 48 -22.50 -3.57 18.58
N GLY A 49 -22.37 -2.37 19.14
CA GLY A 49 -22.66 -2.07 20.55
C GLY A 49 -21.52 -2.38 21.53
N TYR A 50 -20.35 -2.79 21.04
CA TYR A 50 -19.19 -3.01 21.91
C TYR A 50 -18.50 -1.70 22.27
N ARG A 51 -18.07 -1.60 23.53
CA ARG A 51 -17.25 -0.47 24.03
C ARG A 51 -15.77 -0.73 23.75
N TYR A 52 -15.39 -0.69 22.48
CA TYR A 52 -13.98 -0.76 22.06
C TYR A 52 -13.51 0.61 21.56
N PHE A 53 -12.30 1.02 21.94
CA PHE A 53 -11.70 2.31 21.60
C PHE A 53 -10.24 2.11 21.17
N GLY A 54 -9.73 3.04 20.37
CA GLY A 54 -8.34 3.04 19.94
C GLY A 54 -8.03 2.08 18.78
N GLY A 55 -6.74 1.93 18.53
CA GLY A 55 -6.17 0.92 17.65
C GLY A 55 -6.44 -0.50 18.12
N LYS A 56 -6.19 -1.47 17.22
CA LYS A 56 -6.15 -2.89 17.57
C LYS A 56 -4.73 -3.40 17.34
N MET A 57 -4.01 -3.66 18.44
CA MET A 57 -2.69 -4.30 18.40
C MET A 57 -2.86 -5.79 18.09
N ASP A 58 -2.28 -6.23 16.98
CA ASP A 58 -2.34 -7.59 16.46
C ASP A 58 -1.08 -7.83 15.61
N ASP A 59 -0.85 -9.05 15.17
CA ASP A 59 0.25 -9.34 14.24
C ASP A 59 0.02 -8.63 12.90
N ILE A 60 1.03 -7.88 12.44
CA ILE A 60 0.95 -7.10 11.20
C ILE A 60 1.81 -7.76 10.13
N THR A 61 1.15 -8.26 9.08
CA THR A 61 1.81 -8.76 7.87
C THR A 61 1.40 -7.90 6.68
N VAL A 62 2.39 -7.40 5.92
CA VAL A 62 2.15 -6.54 4.76
C VAL A 62 2.87 -7.12 3.54
N VAL A 63 2.12 -7.26 2.44
CA VAL A 63 2.64 -7.60 1.12
C VAL A 63 2.32 -6.45 0.18
N VAL A 64 3.32 -5.93 -0.52
CA VAL A 64 3.16 -4.91 -1.55
C VAL A 64 3.70 -5.46 -2.86
N ALA A 65 2.90 -5.34 -3.92
CA ALA A 65 3.28 -5.69 -5.28
C ALA A 65 2.88 -4.55 -6.22
N TYR A 66 3.83 -4.08 -7.02
CA TYR A 66 3.52 -3.11 -8.07
C TYR A 66 3.16 -3.85 -9.35
N VAL A 67 1.97 -3.59 -9.86
CA VAL A 67 1.62 -3.97 -11.22
C VAL A 67 2.40 -3.06 -12.16
N VAL A 68 3.20 -3.68 -13.02
CA VAL A 68 3.96 -3.04 -14.09
C VAL A 68 3.49 -3.61 -15.43
N PRO A 69 3.59 -2.85 -16.53
CA PRO A 69 3.41 -3.41 -17.87
C PRO A 69 4.35 -4.60 -18.07
N GLU A 70 3.97 -5.53 -18.94
CA GLU A 70 4.91 -6.55 -19.43
C GLU A 70 6.15 -5.80 -19.94
N ALA A 71 7.33 -6.15 -19.41
CA ALA A 71 8.58 -5.59 -19.90
C ALA A 71 8.60 -5.87 -21.39
N GLY A 72 8.57 -4.80 -22.19
CA GLY A 72 8.24 -4.89 -23.61
C GLY A 72 8.98 -6.04 -24.24
N LYS A 73 8.24 -7.03 -24.76
CA LYS A 73 8.79 -7.86 -25.81
C LYS A 73 9.18 -6.87 -26.89
N THR A 74 10.48 -6.61 -27.02
CA THR A 74 11.01 -6.04 -28.24
C THR A 74 10.58 -7.03 -29.32
N VAL A 75 9.51 -6.70 -30.03
CA VAL A 75 9.20 -7.34 -31.29
C VAL A 75 10.39 -7.02 -32.17
N GLU A 76 11.30 -7.99 -32.32
CA GLU A 76 12.38 -7.94 -33.29
C GLU A 76 11.75 -7.75 -34.67
N GLY A 77 11.62 -6.50 -35.14
CA GLY A 77 11.08 -6.24 -36.47
C GLY A 77 10.54 -4.85 -36.76
N GLU A 78 10.04 -4.09 -35.80
CA GLU A 78 9.29 -2.84 -36.12
C GLU A 78 10.12 -1.54 -36.09
N ASP A 79 11.41 -1.62 -35.75
CA ASP A 79 12.28 -0.43 -35.68
C ASP A 79 12.84 0.02 -37.05
N LYS A 80 12.41 -0.61 -38.17
CA LYS A 80 12.89 -0.27 -39.52
C LYS A 80 11.98 0.66 -40.32
N LEU A 81 10.82 1.06 -39.80
CA LEU A 81 9.87 1.87 -40.59
C LEU A 81 9.88 3.37 -40.27
N VAL A 82 10.40 3.79 -39.11
CA VAL A 82 10.34 5.21 -38.71
C VAL A 82 11.54 6.02 -39.19
N SER A 83 12.60 5.39 -39.71
CA SER A 83 13.79 6.09 -40.23
C SER A 83 13.75 6.41 -41.75
N LYS A 84 12.58 6.41 -42.38
CA LYS A 84 12.44 6.62 -43.85
C LYS A 84 11.39 7.65 -44.29
N LEU A 85 10.91 8.50 -43.40
CA LEU A 85 10.10 9.68 -43.74
C LEU A 85 10.78 10.93 -43.18
#